data_AF-A0A926BSH5-F1
#
_entry.id   AF-A0A926BSH5-F1
#
_cell.length_a   1.000
_cell.length_b   1.000
_cell.length_c   1.000
_cell.angle_alpha   90.00
_cell.angle_beta   90.00
_cell.angle_gamma   90.00
#
_symmetry.space_group_name_H-M   'P 1'
#
loop_
_entity.id
_entity.type
_entity.pdbx_description
1 polymer ?
#
loop_
_entity_poly.entity_id
_entity_poly.type
_entity_poly.pdbx_seq_one_letter_code
_entity_poly.pdbx_strand_id
1 'polypeptide(L)'
;MKRILFLFSSAIERDAALPDGLPDGVLTGVCGIGLVEAGIGTTRMIHDTRPDAVVFLGTCGAYRSSGLVVGDVVVASTTCLSSGDVARGEMRIPSLVPTVMQCDVELATEFARR
;
A
#
# COMPACT_ATOMS: atom_id res chain seq x y z
N MET A 1 1.90 7.15 -21.98
CA MET A 1 2.36 6.21 -20.92
C MET A 1 1.44 6.38 -19.72
N LYS A 2 1.04 5.29 -19.06
CA LYS A 2 0.30 5.37 -17.78
C LYS A 2 1.23 6.03 -16.73
N ARG A 3 0.74 7.04 -16.03
CA ARG A 3 1.42 7.70 -14.91
C ARG A 3 1.09 6.94 -13.64
N ILE A 4 2.03 6.16 -13.14
CA ILE A 4 1.88 5.39 -11.90
C ILE A 4 2.50 6.18 -10.75
N LEU A 5 1.76 6.33 -9.66
CA LEU A 5 2.25 6.90 -8.41
C LEU A 5 2.68 5.77 -7.46
N PHE A 6 3.98 5.69 -7.14
CA PHE A 6 4.47 4.85 -6.06
C PHE A 6 4.35 5.57 -4.72
N LEU A 7 3.63 4.95 -3.80
CA LEU A 7 3.24 5.54 -2.54
C LEU A 7 3.86 4.76 -1.40
N PHE A 8 4.57 5.44 -0.50
CA PHE A 8 5.24 4.83 0.63
C PHE A 8 4.64 5.30 1.95
N SER A 9 4.69 4.48 3.00
CA SER A 9 4.19 4.91 4.33
C SER A 9 5.13 5.91 5.00
N SER A 10 6.44 5.79 4.74
CA SER A 10 7.48 6.68 5.27
C SER A 10 8.57 6.99 4.24
N ALA A 11 9.31 8.08 4.46
CA ALA A 11 10.48 8.42 3.63
C ALA A 11 11.60 7.39 3.76
N ILE A 12 11.77 6.78 4.95
CA ILE A 12 12.78 5.76 5.19
C ILE A 12 12.52 4.52 4.32
N GLU A 13 11.26 4.07 4.22
CA GLU A 13 10.91 2.95 3.36
C GLU A 13 11.16 3.26 1.88
N ARG A 14 10.84 4.48 1.43
CA ARG A 14 11.12 4.91 0.06
C ARG A 14 12.62 4.84 -0.24
N ASP A 15 13.44 5.42 0.63
CA ASP A 15 14.88 5.51 0.42
C ASP A 15 15.53 4.12 0.52
N ALA A 16 15.01 3.24 1.38
CA ALA A 16 15.45 1.84 1.46
C ALA A 16 15.06 1.02 0.21
N ALA A 17 13.89 1.27 -0.37
CA ALA A 17 13.43 0.60 -1.58
C ALA A 17 14.17 1.08 -2.85
N LEU A 18 14.63 2.33 -2.85
CA LEU A 18 15.26 2.99 -3.99
C LEU A 18 16.58 3.67 -3.54
N PRO A 19 17.60 2.89 -3.14
CA PRO A 19 18.84 3.41 -2.55
C PRO A 19 19.65 4.27 -3.52
N ASP A 20 19.52 4.01 -4.84
CA ASP A 20 20.19 4.75 -5.90
C ASP A 20 19.39 5.98 -6.37
N GLY A 21 18.29 6.30 -5.68
CA GLY A 21 17.40 7.39 -6.02
C GLY A 21 16.22 6.95 -6.91
N LEU A 22 15.35 7.92 -7.19
CA LEU A 22 14.14 7.70 -7.98
C LEU A 22 14.49 7.62 -9.47
N PRO A 23 13.96 6.62 -10.21
CA PRO A 23 14.08 6.61 -11.65
C PRO A 23 13.39 7.83 -12.27
N ASP A 24 13.97 8.37 -13.34
CA ASP A 24 13.41 9.53 -14.04
C ASP A 24 11.98 9.29 -14.51
N GLY A 25 11.11 10.28 -14.30
CA GLY A 25 9.71 10.23 -14.72
C GLY A 25 8.80 9.37 -13.84
N VAL A 26 9.30 8.82 -12.74
CA VAL A 26 8.50 8.06 -11.77
C VAL A 26 7.91 9.00 -10.72
N LEU A 27 6.58 9.02 -10.61
CA LEU A 27 5.91 9.77 -9.55
C LEU A 27 6.02 8.99 -8.23
N THR A 28 6.51 9.64 -7.18
CA THR A 28 6.55 9.06 -5.84
C THR A 28 6.02 10.00 -4.79
N GLY A 29 5.59 9.45 -3.66
CA GLY A 29 5.20 10.23 -2.50
C GLY A 29 5.10 9.42 -1.22
N VAL A 30 5.00 10.13 -0.09
CA VAL A 30 4.88 9.56 1.24
C VAL A 30 3.51 9.91 1.81
N CYS A 31 2.72 8.90 2.17
CA CYS A 31 1.36 9.11 2.66
C CYS A 31 1.26 9.28 4.17
N GLY A 32 2.30 8.92 4.93
CA GLY A 32 2.29 8.99 6.39
C GLY A 32 1.82 7.68 7.03
N ILE A 33 1.94 7.62 8.36
CA ILE A 33 1.72 6.41 9.15
C ILE A 33 0.34 6.39 9.78
N GLY A 34 -0.35 5.26 9.64
CA GLY A 34 -1.69 5.04 10.17
C GLY A 34 -2.79 5.48 9.21
N LEU A 35 -3.99 4.93 9.40
CA LEU A 35 -5.10 5.06 8.45
C LEU A 35 -5.49 6.53 8.16
N VAL A 36 -5.47 7.38 9.17
CA VAL A 36 -5.87 8.80 9.04
C VAL A 36 -4.88 9.58 8.18
N GLU A 37 -3.60 9.55 8.56
CA GLU A 37 -2.54 10.25 7.81
C GLU A 37 -2.42 9.67 6.40
N ALA A 38 -2.37 8.34 6.28
CA ALA A 38 -2.32 7.68 4.98
C ALA A 38 -3.49 8.09 4.09
N GLY A 39 -4.71 8.17 4.63
CA GLY A 39 -5.89 8.65 3.90
C GLY A 39 -5.71 10.09 3.39
N ILE A 40 -5.37 11.01 4.29
CA ILE A 40 -5.19 12.44 3.96
C ILE A 40 -4.06 12.61 2.92
N GLY A 41 -2.91 12.00 3.16
CA GLY A 41 -1.73 12.08 2.30
C GLY A 41 -2.01 11.51 0.91
N THR A 42 -2.61 10.31 0.86
CA THR A 42 -2.96 9.65 -0.42
C THR A 42 -3.95 10.49 -1.22
N THR A 43 -5.02 10.98 -0.59
CA THR A 43 -6.03 11.80 -1.28
C THR A 43 -5.44 13.07 -1.87
N ARG A 44 -4.58 13.79 -1.12
CA ARG A 44 -3.89 14.98 -1.62
C ARG A 44 -3.02 14.66 -2.82
N MET A 45 -2.21 13.61 -2.74
CA MET A 45 -1.32 13.21 -3.85
C MET A 45 -2.08 12.79 -5.10
N ILE A 46 -3.18 12.03 -4.96
CA ILE A 46 -4.03 11.66 -6.09
C ILE A 46 -4.63 12.91 -6.73
N HIS A 47 -5.13 13.85 -5.92
CA HIS A 47 -5.70 15.10 -6.41
C HIS A 47 -4.68 15.92 -7.22
N ASP A 48 -3.47 16.08 -6.69
CA ASP A 48 -2.45 16.97 -7.24
C ASP A 48 -1.76 16.37 -8.48
N THR A 49 -1.52 15.06 -8.48
CA THR A 49 -0.78 14.38 -9.56
C THR A 49 -1.68 13.77 -10.62
N ARG A 50 -2.94 13.48 -10.28
CA ARG A 50 -3.95 12.79 -11.10
C ARG A 50 -3.38 11.53 -11.78
N PRO A 51 -2.83 10.57 -11.02
CA PRO A 51 -2.18 9.41 -11.59
C PRO A 51 -3.21 8.47 -12.23
N ASP A 52 -2.77 7.66 -13.20
CA ASP A 52 -3.61 6.61 -13.82
C ASP A 52 -3.73 5.38 -12.90
N ALA A 53 -2.76 5.17 -12.01
CA ALA A 53 -2.77 4.12 -10.99
C ALA A 53 -1.92 4.51 -9.78
N VAL A 54 -2.23 3.93 -8.62
CA VAL A 54 -1.47 4.08 -7.37
C VAL A 54 -0.98 2.70 -6.93
N VAL A 55 0.30 2.60 -6.61
CA VAL A 55 0.92 1.39 -6.07
C VAL A 55 1.46 1.73 -4.70
N PHE A 56 0.88 1.15 -3.66
CA PHE A 56 1.41 1.24 -2.31
C PHE A 56 2.57 0.26 -2.14
N LEU A 57 3.72 0.78 -1.75
CA LEU A 57 4.95 0.03 -1.46
C LEU A 57 5.31 0.25 0.01
N GLY A 58 5.53 -0.84 0.72
CA GLY A 58 5.89 -0.78 2.13
C GLY A 58 6.28 -2.15 2.63
N THR A 59 6.69 -2.19 3.89
CA THR A 59 7.02 -3.42 4.58
C THR A 59 5.81 -3.94 5.36
N CYS A 60 5.72 -5.26 5.53
CA CYS A 60 4.68 -5.86 6.37
C CYS A 60 5.23 -7.04 7.16
N GLY A 61 4.63 -7.28 8.33
CA GLY A 61 4.82 -8.53 9.06
C GLY A 61 4.07 -9.68 8.39
N ALA A 62 4.62 -10.89 8.49
CA ALA A 62 3.95 -12.12 8.08
C ALA A 62 3.21 -12.75 9.27
N TYR A 63 1.96 -13.19 9.04
CA TYR A 63 1.27 -14.04 10.00
C TYR A 63 1.99 -15.39 10.11
N ARG A 64 2.05 -15.97 11.32
CA ARG A 64 2.78 -17.24 11.54
C ARG A 64 2.35 -18.38 10.62
N SER A 65 1.09 -18.39 10.18
CA SER A 65 0.51 -19.42 9.31
C SER A 65 0.68 -19.14 7.81
N SER A 66 1.28 -18.02 7.40
CA SER A 66 1.38 -17.68 5.96
C SER A 66 2.45 -18.48 5.22
N GLY A 67 3.44 -19.04 5.93
CA GLY A 67 4.60 -19.70 5.33
C GLY A 67 5.61 -18.74 4.68
N LEU A 68 5.38 -17.42 4.75
CA LEU A 68 6.30 -16.41 4.24
C LEU A 68 7.51 -16.25 5.16
N VAL A 69 8.66 -15.94 4.56
CA VAL A 69 9.91 -15.63 5.27
C VAL A 69 10.31 -14.17 5.07
N VAL A 70 11.17 -13.65 5.96
CA VAL A 70 11.70 -12.29 5.83
C VAL A 70 12.49 -12.18 4.52
N GLY A 71 12.16 -11.16 3.73
CA GLY A 71 12.74 -10.93 2.40
C GLY A 71 11.81 -11.34 1.26
N ASP A 72 10.74 -12.09 1.53
CA ASP A 72 9.71 -12.37 0.51
C ASP A 72 9.02 -11.08 0.08
N VAL A 73 8.80 -10.95 -1.23
CA VAL A 73 8.01 -9.88 -1.84
C VAL A 73 6.61 -10.41 -2.10
N VAL A 74 5.60 -9.70 -1.61
CA VAL A 74 4.20 -10.06 -1.78
C VAL A 74 3.46 -9.01 -2.58
N VAL A 75 2.65 -9.46 -3.53
CA VAL A 75 1.74 -8.61 -4.29
C VAL A 75 0.32 -8.92 -3.82
N ALA A 76 -0.31 -7.94 -3.16
CA ALA A 76 -1.66 -8.13 -2.63
C ALA A 76 -2.70 -8.11 -3.75
N SER A 77 -3.54 -9.15 -3.83
CA SER A 77 -4.75 -9.17 -4.66
C SER A 77 -5.98 -8.59 -3.94
N THR A 78 -5.97 -8.61 -2.60
CA THR A 78 -7.03 -8.11 -1.74
C THR A 78 -6.42 -7.49 -0.50
N THR A 79 -6.99 -6.39 -0.03
CA THR A 79 -6.64 -5.76 1.25
C THR A 79 -7.84 -5.78 2.19
N CYS A 80 -7.58 -5.91 3.49
CA CYS A 80 -8.58 -5.92 4.53
C CYS A 80 -8.20 -4.95 5.65
N LEU A 81 -9.08 -4.01 5.97
CA LEU A 81 -8.96 -3.15 7.15
C LEU A 81 -9.42 -3.94 8.38
N SER A 82 -8.50 -4.13 9.31
CA SER A 82 -8.76 -4.83 10.57
C SER A 82 -8.00 -4.18 11.72
N SER A 83 -8.44 -4.47 12.94
CA SER A 83 -7.68 -4.17 14.16
C SER A 83 -7.74 -5.38 15.10
N GLY A 84 -6.75 -5.51 15.97
CA GLY A 84 -6.76 -6.58 16.98
C GLY A 84 -8.02 -6.52 17.86
N ASP A 85 -8.47 -5.32 18.19
CA ASP A 85 -9.66 -5.07 19.02
C ASP A 85 -10.94 -5.48 18.28
N VAL A 86 -11.02 -5.25 16.96
CA VAL A 86 -12.12 -5.76 16.12
C VAL A 86 -12.11 -7.28 16.09
N ALA A 87 -10.94 -7.90 15.94
CA ALA A 87 -10.80 -9.36 15.95
C ALA A 87 -11.18 -9.97 17.32
N ARG A 88 -10.99 -9.24 18.42
CA ARG A 88 -11.38 -9.65 19.78
C ARG A 88 -12.82 -9.28 20.17
N GLY A 89 -13.56 -8.57 19.32
CA GLY A 89 -14.91 -8.10 19.61
C GLY A 89 -14.98 -6.92 20.60
N GLU A 90 -13.85 -6.28 20.87
CA GLU A 90 -13.71 -5.12 21.76
C GLU A 90 -14.06 -3.80 21.04
N MET A 91 -14.01 -3.80 19.70
CA MET A 91 -14.35 -2.67 18.85
C MET A 91 -15.12 -3.15 17.62
N ARG A 92 -15.86 -2.24 16.96
CA ARG A 92 -16.40 -2.47 15.61
C ARG A 92 -15.92 -1.40 14.64
N ILE A 93 -15.62 -1.80 13.41
CA ILE A 93 -15.55 -0.86 12.28
C ILE A 93 -16.96 -0.70 11.71
N PRO A 94 -17.49 0.53 11.53
CA PRO A 94 -18.81 0.73 10.94
C PRO A 94 -18.91 0.07 9.56
N SER A 95 -20.01 -0.65 9.31
CA SER A 95 -20.24 -1.39 8.05
C SER A 95 -20.35 -0.51 6.80
N LEU A 96 -20.49 0.80 6.97
CA LEU A 96 -20.46 1.79 5.89
C LEU A 96 -19.04 2.00 5.34
N VAL A 97 -18.01 1.65 6.11
CA VAL A 97 -16.62 1.72 5.65
C VAL A 97 -16.30 0.40 4.95
N PRO A 98 -15.85 0.42 3.68
CA PRO A 98 -15.34 -0.77 3.03
C PRO A 98 -14.18 -1.34 3.86
N THR A 99 -14.37 -2.54 4.42
CA THR A 99 -13.33 -3.23 5.19
C THR A 99 -12.53 -4.19 4.32
N VAL A 100 -12.99 -4.51 3.12
CA VAL A 100 -12.28 -5.35 2.15
C VAL A 100 -12.30 -4.67 0.80
N MET A 101 -11.14 -4.60 0.15
CA MET A 101 -10.99 -4.02 -1.18
C MET A 101 -10.19 -4.96 -2.08
N GLN A 102 -10.63 -5.08 -3.34
CA GLN A 102 -9.86 -5.76 -4.37
C GLN A 102 -8.80 -4.81 -4.93
N CYS A 103 -7.59 -5.32 -5.11
CA CYS A 103 -6.53 -4.60 -5.83
C CYS A 103 -6.74 -4.71 -7.34
N ASP A 104 -6.05 -3.85 -8.10
CA ASP A 104 -6.04 -3.95 -9.56
C ASP A 104 -5.42 -5.28 -10.00
N VAL A 105 -6.23 -6.13 -10.63
CA VAL A 105 -5.84 -7.51 -11.00
C VAL A 105 -4.80 -7.51 -12.11
N GLU A 106 -4.90 -6.60 -13.08
CA GLU A 106 -3.96 -6.52 -14.20
C GLU A 106 -2.58 -6.12 -13.67
N LEU A 107 -2.54 -5.07 -12.85
CA LEU A 107 -1.31 -4.56 -12.26
C LEU A 107 -0.68 -5.56 -11.28
N ALA A 108 -1.50 -6.22 -10.46
CA ALA A 108 -1.02 -7.27 -9.56
C ALA A 108 -0.41 -8.45 -10.34
N THR A 109 -1.05 -8.85 -11.44
CA THR A 109 -0.54 -9.94 -12.30
C THR A 109 0.75 -9.53 -13.00
N GLU A 110 0.88 -8.27 -13.43
CA GLU A 110 2.10 -7.76 -14.05
C GLU A 110 3.29 -7.80 -13.07
N PHE A 111 3.09 -7.37 -11.82
CA PHE A 111 4.13 -7.44 -10.80
C PHE A 111 4.49 -8.87 -10.39
N ALA A 112 3.53 -9.79 -10.36
CA ALA A 112 3.77 -11.19 -9.97
C ALA A 112 4.57 -12.01 -11.01
N ARG A 113 4.80 -11.47 -12.22
CA ARG A 113 5.54 -12.16 -13.30
C ARG A 113 7.05 -11.90 -13.31
N ARG A 114 7.54 -11.01 -12.46
CA ARG A 114 8.96 -10.60 -12.38
C ARG A 114 9.58 -11.09 -11.09
#